data_AF-A0A183S8I6-F1
#
_entry.id   AF-A0A183S8I6-F1
#
_cell.length_a   1.000
_cell.length_b   1.000
_cell.length_c   1.000
_cell.angle_alpha   90.00
_cell.angle_beta   90.00
_cell.angle_gamma   90.00
#
_symmetry.space_group_name_H-M   'P 1'
#
loop_
_entity.id
_entity.type
_entity.pdbx_description
1 polymer ?
#
loop_
_entity_poly.entity_id
_entity_poly.type
_entity_poly.pdbx_seq_one_letter_code
_entity_poly.pdbx_strand_id
1 'polypeptide(L)'
;MFVRPKLEFAIQAWRPWSVKDHNTLEKVQRRATNLVQGQSCLPYKTRLSNLDLFPLYYRQLSGDLIQAFLMLRLQDCCLASGDFFELATTNTSRGHPIKLRVTGARIDTRRFFISNRVIKAWNALPTDIIMSPSVDTLKGKFDQYSHKYHHDIRT
;
A
#
# COMPACT_ATOMS: atom_id res chain seq x y z
N MET A 1 -23.25 -0.27 12.09
CA MET A 1 -22.01 -0.96 12.50
C MET A 1 -21.35 -1.53 11.25
N PHE A 2 -20.22 -0.96 10.79
CA PHE A 2 -19.48 -1.49 9.65
C PHE A 2 -18.47 -2.53 10.15
N VAL A 3 -18.67 -3.80 9.80
CA VAL A 3 -17.69 -4.86 10.07
C VAL A 3 -16.60 -4.76 9.01
N ARG A 4 -15.36 -4.48 9.44
CA ARG A 4 -14.21 -4.43 8.53
C ARG A 4 -14.01 -5.83 7.89
N PRO A 5 -13.95 -5.95 6.55
CA PRO A 5 -13.71 -7.23 5.89
C PRO A 5 -12.42 -7.90 6.37
N LYS A 6 -12.39 -9.24 6.42
CA LYS A 6 -11.19 -10.01 6.84
C LYS A 6 -9.93 -9.65 6.05
N LEU A 7 -10.08 -9.30 4.76
CA LEU A 7 -8.98 -8.85 3.90
C LEU A 7 -8.36 -7.52 4.34
N GLU A 8 -9.08 -6.69 5.10
CA GLU A 8 -8.64 -5.37 5.55
C GLU A 8 -8.21 -5.34 7.02
N PHE A 9 -8.64 -6.30 7.83
CA PHE A 9 -8.39 -6.34 9.27
C PHE A 9 -6.90 -6.50 9.63
N ALA A 10 -6.10 -7.15 8.78
CA ALA A 10 -4.65 -7.28 8.96
C ALA A 10 -3.93 -7.23 7.62
N ILE A 11 -4.21 -6.18 6.84
CA ILE A 11 -3.82 -6.12 5.42
C ILE A 11 -2.31 -6.21 5.18
N GLN A 12 -1.50 -5.74 6.14
CA GLN A 12 -0.04 -5.84 6.11
C GLN A 12 0.44 -7.28 6.30
N ALA A 13 -0.25 -8.05 7.16
CA ALA A 13 0.02 -9.46 7.43
C ALA A 13 -0.47 -10.37 6.28
N TRP A 14 -1.63 -10.05 5.69
CA TRP A 14 -2.22 -10.81 4.57
C TRP A 14 -1.67 -10.41 3.19
N ARG A 15 -0.41 -9.96 3.11
CA ARG A 15 0.25 -9.65 1.84
C ARG A 15 1.26 -10.75 1.48
N PRO A 16 0.82 -11.79 0.74
CA PRO A 16 1.70 -12.89 0.37
C PRO A 16 2.78 -12.44 -0.62
N TRP A 17 3.90 -13.14 -0.63
CA TRP A 17 4.99 -12.88 -1.57
C TRP A 17 4.73 -13.45 -2.97
N SER A 18 3.96 -14.54 -3.06
CA SER A 18 3.68 -15.21 -4.33
C SER A 18 2.52 -14.56 -5.09
N VAL A 19 2.70 -14.39 -6.40
CA VAL A 19 1.65 -13.96 -7.32
C VAL A 19 0.45 -14.93 -7.29
N LYS A 20 0.69 -16.22 -7.08
CA LYS A 20 -0.37 -17.23 -6.99
C LYS A 20 -1.29 -16.99 -5.79
N ASP A 21 -0.70 -16.72 -4.64
CA ASP A 21 -1.45 -16.48 -3.40
C ASP A 21 -2.17 -15.13 -3.46
N HIS A 22 -1.51 -14.11 -4.03
CA HIS A 22 -2.15 -12.82 -4.29
C HIS A 22 -3.37 -12.97 -5.20
N ASN A 23 -3.25 -13.70 -6.31
CA ASN A 23 -4.37 -14.00 -7.20
C ASN A 23 -5.48 -14.79 -6.50
N THR A 24 -5.13 -15.65 -5.55
CA THR A 24 -6.11 -16.42 -4.76
C THR A 24 -6.89 -15.50 -3.83
N LEU A 25 -6.23 -14.52 -3.18
CA LEU A 25 -6.92 -13.51 -2.38
C LEU A 25 -7.75 -12.57 -3.24
N GLU A 26 -7.26 -12.16 -4.42
CA GLU A 26 -8.00 -11.30 -5.35
C GLU A 26 -9.29 -11.99 -5.86
N LYS A 27 -9.28 -13.33 -6.00
CA LYS A 27 -10.49 -14.09 -6.34
C LYS A 27 -11.62 -13.91 -5.32
N VAL A 28 -11.30 -13.69 -4.05
CA VAL A 28 -12.31 -13.41 -3.02
C VAL A 28 -13.05 -12.10 -3.33
N GLN A 29 -12.31 -11.04 -3.66
CA GLN A 29 -12.91 -9.76 -4.08
C GLN A 29 -13.66 -9.89 -5.41
N ARG A 30 -13.10 -10.62 -6.39
CA ARG A 30 -13.79 -10.90 -7.66
C ARG A 30 -15.11 -11.63 -7.43
N ARG A 31 -15.17 -12.59 -6.51
CA ARG A 31 -16.41 -13.29 -6.18
C ARG A 31 -17.40 -12.37 -5.48
N ALA A 32 -16.95 -11.60 -4.48
CA ALA A 32 -17.80 -10.64 -3.77
C ALA A 32 -18.44 -9.61 -4.73
N THR A 33 -17.63 -9.01 -5.62
CA THR A 33 -18.12 -8.04 -6.62
C THR A 33 -19.04 -8.67 -7.67
N ASN A 34 -18.91 -9.97 -7.93
CA ASN A 34 -19.80 -10.69 -8.87
C ASN A 34 -21.20 -10.92 -8.30
N LEU A 35 -21.33 -11.00 -6.98
CA LEU A 35 -22.59 -11.29 -6.29
C LEU A 35 -23.49 -10.06 -6.12
N VAL A 36 -22.95 -8.86 -6.38
CA VAL A 36 -23.74 -7.63 -6.34
C VAL A 36 -24.68 -7.59 -7.55
N GLN A 37 -25.95 -7.25 -7.30
CA GLN A 37 -26.97 -7.17 -8.35
C GLN A 37 -26.52 -6.23 -9.48
N GLY A 38 -26.68 -6.68 -10.73
CA GLY A 38 -26.27 -5.92 -11.93
C GLY A 38 -24.77 -5.96 -12.24
N GLN A 39 -23.93 -6.62 -11.42
CA GLN A 39 -22.49 -6.69 -11.63
C GLN A 39 -22.00 -8.01 -12.24
N SER A 40 -22.81 -9.07 -12.25
CA SER A 40 -22.38 -10.43 -12.62
C SER A 40 -21.82 -10.56 -14.05
N CYS A 41 -22.40 -9.82 -15.01
CA CYS A 41 -21.99 -9.87 -16.43
C CYS A 41 -20.87 -8.88 -16.79
N LEU A 42 -20.41 -8.07 -15.84
CA LEU A 42 -19.44 -7.00 -16.12
C LEU A 42 -17.99 -7.47 -15.93
N PRO A 43 -17.05 -6.98 -16.75
CA PRO A 43 -15.63 -7.20 -16.54
C PRO A 43 -15.19 -6.72 -15.16
N TYR A 44 -14.24 -7.42 -14.53
CA TYR A 44 -13.83 -7.12 -13.15
C TYR A 44 -13.42 -5.66 -12.93
N LYS A 45 -12.66 -5.07 -13.87
CA LYS A 45 -12.22 -3.67 -13.80
C LYS A 45 -13.42 -2.71 -13.77
N THR A 46 -14.45 -2.96 -14.58
CA THR A 46 -15.68 -2.18 -14.62
C THR A 46 -16.45 -2.29 -13.31
N ARG A 47 -16.53 -3.50 -12.73
CA ARG A 47 -17.18 -3.70 -11.42
C ARG A 47 -16.50 -2.93 -10.31
N LEU A 48 -15.17 -2.92 -10.30
CA LEU A 48 -14.41 -2.13 -9.35
C LEU A 48 -14.73 -0.64 -9.46
N SER A 49 -14.80 -0.11 -10.67
CA SER A 49 -15.18 1.29 -10.90
C SER A 49 -16.62 1.57 -10.47
N ASN A 50 -17.56 0.69 -10.79
CA ASN A 50 -18.99 0.89 -10.46
C ASN A 50 -19.27 0.80 -8.96
N LEU A 51 -18.46 0.04 -8.23
CA LEU A 51 -18.60 -0.15 -6.78
C LEU A 51 -17.67 0.77 -5.97
N ASP A 52 -16.92 1.65 -6.65
CA ASP A 52 -15.91 2.51 -6.04
C ASP A 52 -14.90 1.73 -5.17
N LEU A 53 -14.44 0.59 -5.71
CA LEU A 53 -13.52 -0.32 -5.02
C LEU A 53 -12.15 -0.31 -5.68
N PHE A 54 -11.11 -0.21 -4.85
CA PHE A 54 -9.75 -0.46 -5.28
C PHE A 54 -9.42 -1.97 -5.36
N PRO A 55 -8.54 -2.38 -6.29
CA PRO A 55 -7.96 -3.73 -6.30
C PRO A 55 -7.26 -4.07 -4.97
N LEU A 56 -7.13 -5.35 -4.62
CA LEU A 56 -6.46 -5.74 -3.36
C LEU A 56 -5.02 -5.25 -3.26
N TYR A 57 -4.26 -5.31 -4.37
CA TYR A 57 -2.87 -4.87 -4.38
C TYR A 57 -2.72 -3.41 -3.93
N TYR A 58 -3.67 -2.56 -4.34
CA TYR A 58 -3.66 -1.15 -4.01
C TYR A 58 -3.91 -0.96 -2.53
N ARG A 59 -4.96 -1.59 -1.99
CA ARG A 59 -5.28 -1.54 -0.56
C ARG A 59 -4.12 -2.04 0.30
N GLN A 60 -3.44 -3.11 -0.14
CA GLN A 60 -2.24 -3.63 0.51
C GLN A 60 -1.07 -2.64 0.48
N LEU A 61 -0.85 -1.97 -0.65
CA LEU A 61 0.15 -0.92 -0.76
C LEU A 61 -0.17 0.26 0.16
N SER A 62 -1.43 0.72 0.18
CA SER A 62 -1.89 1.78 1.10
C SER A 62 -1.64 1.38 2.55
N GLY A 63 -1.98 0.14 2.93
CA GLY A 63 -1.75 -0.38 4.28
C GLY A 63 -0.27 -0.39 4.69
N ASP A 64 0.63 -0.75 3.77
CA ASP A 64 2.06 -0.73 4.02
C ASP A 64 2.62 0.71 4.13
N LEU A 65 2.14 1.63 3.28
CA LEU A 65 2.53 3.04 3.33
C LEU A 65 2.05 3.73 4.61
N ILE A 66 0.82 3.44 5.05
CA ILE A 66 0.29 3.92 6.33
C ILE A 66 1.15 3.40 7.49
N GLN A 67 1.52 2.12 7.45
CA GLN A 67 2.36 1.53 8.50
C GLN A 67 3.75 2.17 8.54
N ALA A 68 4.37 2.39 7.37
CA ALA A 68 5.65 3.09 7.27
C ALA A 68 5.55 4.53 7.76
N PHE A 69 4.46 5.24 7.42
CA PHE A 69 4.20 6.59 7.91
C PHE A 69 4.05 6.63 9.43
N LEU A 70 3.29 5.71 10.01
CA LEU A 70 3.13 5.62 11.47
C LEU A 70 4.47 5.38 12.17
N MET A 71 5.30 4.48 11.65
CA MET A 71 6.64 4.21 12.19
C MET A 71 7.59 5.41 12.05
N LEU A 72 7.58 6.09 10.90
CA LEU A 72 8.58 7.11 10.55
C LEU A 72 8.22 8.54 10.99
N ARG A 73 6.92 8.88 11.05
CA ARG A 73 6.45 10.26 11.25
C ARG A 73 5.74 10.47 12.57
N LEU A 74 4.73 9.64 12.85
CA LEU A 74 3.86 9.86 13.99
C LEU A 74 4.43 9.29 15.29
N GLN A 75 5.37 8.33 15.20
CA GLN A 75 5.99 7.65 16.36
C GLN A 75 4.97 6.97 17.31
N ASP A 76 3.69 6.95 16.93
CA ASP A 76 2.55 6.25 17.56
C ASP A 76 2.58 4.73 17.33
N CYS A 77 3.73 4.18 16.97
CA CYS A 77 3.93 2.74 16.81
C CYS A 77 4.80 2.22 17.95
N CYS A 78 4.38 1.11 18.57
CA CYS A 78 5.15 0.38 19.58
C CYS A 78 6.47 -0.23 19.03
N LEU A 79 6.78 0.01 17.75
CA LEU A 79 7.90 -0.54 17.01
C LEU A 79 8.88 0.60 16.75
N ALA A 80 10.12 0.46 17.24
CA ALA A 80 11.17 1.43 16.99
C ALA A 80 11.49 1.45 15.48
N SER A 81 11.34 2.61 14.85
CA SER A 81 11.56 2.76 13.41
C SER A 81 12.96 2.34 12.97
N GLY A 82 13.98 2.56 13.81
CA GLY A 82 15.37 2.19 13.56
C GLY A 82 15.63 0.69 13.40
N ASP A 83 14.79 -0.18 13.96
CA ASP A 83 14.93 -1.64 13.80
C ASP A 83 14.47 -2.11 12.42
N PHE A 84 13.60 -1.33 11.78
CA PHE A 84 12.97 -1.68 10.51
C PHE A 84 13.52 -0.87 9.34
N PHE A 85 13.82 0.40 9.55
CA PHE A 85 14.12 1.36 8.50
C PHE A 85 15.42 2.10 8.78
N GLU A 86 16.23 2.22 7.74
CA GLU A 86 17.40 3.09 7.72
C GLU A 86 17.10 4.27 6.80
N LEU A 87 17.33 5.50 7.27
CA LEU A 87 17.19 6.69 6.43
C LEU A 87 18.38 6.77 5.45
N ALA A 88 18.12 7.23 4.23
CA ALA A 88 19.17 7.48 3.26
C ALA A 88 20.08 8.62 3.76
N THR A 89 21.37 8.35 3.90
CA THR A 89 22.39 9.34 4.33
C THR A 89 22.73 10.36 3.25
N THR A 90 22.42 10.08 1.99
CA THR A 90 22.73 10.98 0.88
C THR A 90 21.66 12.05 0.73
N ASN A 91 22.07 13.28 1.05
CA ASN A 91 21.28 14.51 0.95
C ASN A 91 21.12 14.97 -0.53
N THR A 92 20.77 14.05 -1.44
CA THR A 92 20.49 14.44 -2.83
C THR A 92 19.32 15.40 -2.79
N SER A 93 19.52 16.64 -3.26
CA SER A 93 18.55 17.74 -3.25
C SER A 93 17.27 17.46 -4.05
N ARG A 94 17.16 16.28 -4.68
CA ARG A 94 16.02 15.82 -5.47
C ARG A 94 15.22 14.77 -4.68
N GLY A 95 14.09 15.18 -4.13
CA GLY A 95 13.10 14.33 -3.46
C GLY A 95 12.77 14.79 -2.03
N HIS A 96 11.91 14.04 -1.34
CA HIS A 96 11.48 14.36 0.03
C HIS A 96 12.57 14.04 1.07
N PRO A 97 12.56 14.68 2.26
CA PRO A 97 13.65 14.56 3.25
C PRO A 97 13.67 13.24 4.03
N ILE A 98 12.60 12.44 3.97
CA ILE A 98 12.46 11.19 4.75
C ILE A 98 12.62 9.98 3.84
N LYS A 99 13.68 9.94 3.03
CA LYS A 99 13.92 8.81 2.13
C LYS A 99 14.46 7.62 2.92
N LEU A 100 14.01 6.44 2.52
CA LEU A 100 14.50 5.17 3.04
C LEU A 100 15.68 4.68 2.20
N ARG A 101 16.74 4.20 2.86
CA ARG A 101 17.86 3.55 2.22
C ARG A 101 17.35 2.28 1.52
N VAL A 102 17.66 2.13 0.25
CA VAL A 102 17.33 0.90 -0.49
C VAL A 102 18.23 -0.22 0.03
N THR A 103 17.63 -1.15 0.79
CA THR A 103 18.27 -2.35 1.28
C THR A 103 18.00 -3.52 0.34
N GLY A 104 19.06 -4.18 -0.12
CA GLY A 104 18.94 -5.42 -0.88
C GLY A 104 18.50 -6.58 0.02
N ALA A 105 17.77 -7.54 -0.54
CA ALA A 105 17.43 -8.79 0.13
C ALA A 105 17.87 -9.97 -0.73
N ARG A 106 18.56 -10.93 -0.11
CA ARG A 106 19.02 -12.16 -0.79
C ARG A 106 17.92 -13.20 -0.95
N ILE A 107 16.94 -13.21 -0.04
CA ILE A 107 15.84 -14.19 0.01
C ILE A 107 14.52 -13.44 -0.13
N ASP A 108 13.56 -14.05 -0.84
CA ASP A 108 12.23 -13.48 -1.07
C ASP A 108 11.49 -13.16 0.23
N THR A 109 11.59 -14.00 1.27
CA THR A 109 10.99 -13.72 2.59
C THR A 109 11.40 -12.35 3.13
N ARG A 110 12.68 -11.98 2.99
CA ARG A 110 13.17 -10.66 3.41
C ARG A 110 12.76 -9.59 2.39
N ARG A 111 12.82 -9.88 1.09
CA ARG A 111 12.44 -8.94 0.01
C ARG A 111 10.99 -8.46 0.13
N PHE A 112 10.08 -9.37 0.46
CA PHE A 112 8.65 -9.11 0.60
C PHE A 112 8.22 -8.78 2.04
N PHE A 113 9.19 -8.62 2.95
CA PHE A 113 8.93 -8.06 4.27
C PHE A 113 8.59 -6.57 4.15
N ILE A 114 7.75 -6.06 5.06
CA ILE A 114 7.25 -4.68 4.99
C ILE A 114 8.38 -3.65 4.89
N SER A 115 9.47 -3.85 5.64
CA SER A 115 10.61 -2.94 5.67
C SER A 115 11.32 -2.79 4.32
N ASN A 116 11.23 -3.79 3.42
CA ASN A 116 11.87 -3.75 2.11
C ASN A 116 10.87 -3.40 1.00
N ARG A 117 9.69 -4.03 0.98
CA ARG A 117 8.73 -3.87 -0.12
C ARG A 117 8.13 -2.47 -0.20
N VAL A 118 8.07 -1.74 0.92
CA VAL A 118 7.51 -0.39 0.97
C VAL A 118 8.47 0.67 0.43
N ILE A 119 9.79 0.41 0.46
CA ILE A 119 10.84 1.40 0.18
C ILE A 119 10.66 2.07 -1.19
N LYS A 120 10.44 1.28 -2.25
CA LYS A 120 10.30 1.81 -3.62
C LYS A 120 9.10 2.76 -3.71
N ALA A 121 7.96 2.36 -3.15
CA ALA A 121 6.75 3.17 -3.18
C ALA A 121 6.89 4.41 -2.31
N TRP A 122 7.44 4.28 -1.11
CA TRP A 122 7.71 5.37 -0.19
C TRP A 122 8.61 6.44 -0.81
N ASN A 123 9.73 6.03 -1.40
CA ASN A 123 10.68 6.95 -2.03
C ASN A 123 10.16 7.63 -3.30
N ALA A 124 9.10 7.09 -3.90
CA ALA A 124 8.43 7.68 -5.05
C ALA A 124 7.33 8.69 -4.66
N LEU A 125 6.96 8.75 -3.37
CA LEU A 125 5.91 9.66 -2.92
C LEU A 125 6.39 11.12 -2.92
N PRO A 126 5.52 12.06 -3.34
CA PRO A 126 5.76 13.49 -3.16
C PRO A 126 5.92 13.92 -1.69
N THR A 127 6.69 14.98 -1.48
CA THR A 127 6.94 15.55 -0.14
C THR A 127 5.65 15.97 0.56
N ASP A 128 4.67 16.50 -0.16
CA ASP A 128 3.41 16.98 0.41
C ASP A 128 2.53 15.87 0.98
N ILE A 129 2.62 14.65 0.44
CA ILE A 129 1.93 13.47 0.96
C ILE A 129 2.62 12.98 2.23
N ILE A 130 3.95 12.89 2.21
CA ILE A 130 4.75 12.37 3.33
C ILE A 130 4.76 13.33 4.53
N MET A 131 4.70 14.63 4.28
CA MET A 131 4.64 15.65 5.33
C MET A 131 3.22 15.90 5.86
N SER A 132 2.27 15.03 5.53
CA SER A 132 0.92 15.10 6.10
C SER A 132 0.95 15.08 7.63
N PRO A 133 0.05 15.84 8.30
CA PRO A 133 0.00 15.90 9.76
C PRO A 133 -0.68 14.68 10.39
N SER A 134 -1.46 13.91 9.63
CA SER A 134 -2.22 12.77 10.14
C SER A 134 -2.33 11.63 9.12
N VAL A 135 -2.72 10.45 9.59
CA VAL A 135 -2.99 9.30 8.71
C VAL A 135 -4.13 9.60 7.73
N ASP A 136 -5.17 10.30 8.16
CA ASP A 136 -6.34 10.54 7.31
C ASP A 136 -6.05 11.57 6.21
N THR A 137 -5.25 12.60 6.52
CA THR A 137 -4.75 13.54 5.51
C THR A 137 -3.83 12.85 4.52
N LEU A 138 -2.97 11.93 4.97
CA LEU A 138 -2.13 11.12 4.10
C LEU A 138 -2.96 10.23 3.17
N LYS A 139 -3.96 9.52 3.70
CA LYS A 139 -4.85 8.65 2.91
C LYS A 139 -5.54 9.44 1.80
N GLY A 140 -6.16 10.57 2.14
CA GLY A 140 -6.86 11.41 1.17
C GLY A 140 -5.94 11.90 0.05
N LYS A 141 -4.73 12.36 0.39
CA LYS A 141 -3.74 12.78 -0.61
C LYS A 141 -3.20 11.62 -1.45
N PHE A 142 -2.97 10.47 -0.83
CA PHE A 142 -2.49 9.27 -1.51
C PHE A 142 -3.52 8.73 -2.51
N ASP A 143 -4.80 8.70 -2.14
CA ASP A 143 -5.87 8.26 -3.03
C ASP A 143 -6.02 9.23 -4.22
N GLN A 144 -5.96 10.54 -3.99
CA GLN A 144 -5.93 11.54 -5.07
C GLN A 144 -4.72 11.37 -6.00
N TYR A 145 -3.54 11.12 -5.42
CA TYR A 145 -2.33 10.84 -6.19
C TYR A 145 -2.50 9.58 -7.03
N SER A 146 -2.97 8.48 -6.45
CA SER A 146 -3.17 7.22 -7.17
C SER A 146 -4.19 7.34 -8.29
N HIS A 147 -5.33 8.01 -8.05
CA HIS A 147 -6.34 8.27 -9.10
C HIS A 147 -5.75 8.98 -10.32
N LYS A 148 -4.77 9.87 -10.11
CA LYS A 148 -4.07 10.58 -11.19
C LYS A 148 -3.07 9.70 -11.96
N TYR A 149 -2.48 8.68 -11.30
CA TYR A 149 -1.42 7.83 -11.88
C TYR A 149 -1.84 6.36 -12.09
N HIS A 150 -3.14 6.05 -12.04
CA HIS A 150 -3.71 4.71 -12.18
C HIS A 150 -3.45 4.03 -13.55
N HIS A 151 -2.70 4.68 -14.45
CA HIS A 151 -2.22 4.16 -15.72
C HIS A 151 -0.78 3.60 -15.69
N ASP A 152 0.06 3.93 -14.70
CA ASP A 152 1.52 3.69 -14.80
C ASP A 152 2.11 2.71 -13.78
N ILE A 153 1.33 2.16 -12.84
CA ILE A 153 1.85 1.23 -11.80
C ILE A 153 1.90 -0.23 -12.31
N ARG A 154 2.19 -0.42 -13.60
CA ARG A 154 2.52 -1.70 -14.22
C ARG A 154 3.78 -1.58 -15.08
N THR A 155 4.91 -1.41 -14.41
CA THR A 155 6.24 -1.80 -14.91
C THR A 155 7.10 -2.30 -13.76
#